data_AF-A0A485JKR9-F1
#
_entry.id   AF-A0A485JKR9-F1
#
_cell.length_a   1.000
_cell.length_b   1.000
_cell.length_c   1.000
_cell.angle_alpha   90.00
_cell.angle_beta   90.00
_cell.angle_gamma   90.00
#
_symmetry.space_group_name_H-M   'P 1'
#
loop_
_entity.id
_entity.type
_entity.pdbx_description
1 polymer ?
#
loop_
_entity_poly.entity_id
_entity_poly.type
_entity_poly.pdbx_seq_one_letter_code
_entity_poly.pdbx_strand_id
1 'polypeptide(L)' 'MFKEIFTRFIRHLPSRLVHRDPLPGAQQTVNTAVPPSLSAHCLKMAVMPEEELWKTFDTHPED' A
#
# COMPACT_ATOMS: atom_id res chain seq x y z
N MET A 1 -19.11 -16.77 -13.09
CA MET A 1 -19.15 -17.83 -12.05
C MET A 1 -18.45 -17.44 -10.74
N PHE A 2 -17.12 -17.23 -10.67
CA PHE A 2 -16.43 -16.95 -9.38
C PHE A 2 -16.92 -15.68 -8.67
N LYS A 3 -17.15 -14.60 -9.44
CA LYS A 3 -17.68 -13.33 -8.91
C LYS A 3 -19.07 -13.49 -8.26
N GLU A 4 -19.94 -14.32 -8.82
CA GLU A 4 -21.30 -14.53 -8.28
C GLU A 4 -21.27 -15.36 -6.99
N ILE A 5 -20.46 -16.40 -6.93
CA ILE A 5 -20.27 -17.22 -5.73
C ILE A 5 -19.71 -16.37 -4.59
N PHE A 6 -18.68 -15.57 -4.88
CA PHE A 6 -18.05 -14.67 -3.92
C PHE A 6 -19.02 -13.59 -3.42
N THR A 7 -19.83 -13.02 -4.31
CA THR A 7 -20.88 -12.05 -3.94
C THR A 7 -21.94 -12.69 -3.05
N ARG A 8 -22.37 -13.93 -3.34
CA ARG A 8 -23.32 -14.65 -2.47
C ARG A 8 -22.75 -14.93 -1.09
N PHE A 9 -21.46 -15.28 -1.00
CA PHE A 9 -20.76 -15.56 0.25
C PHE A 9 -20.56 -14.30 1.11
N ILE A 10 -20.14 -13.19 0.49
CA ILE A 10 -19.87 -11.93 1.20
C ILE A 10 -21.14 -11.29 1.77
N ARG A 11 -22.31 -11.47 1.13
CA ARG A 11 -23.57 -10.86 1.59
C ARG A 11 -23.99 -11.24 3.00
N HIS A 12 -23.46 -12.35 3.54
CA HIS A 12 -23.75 -12.81 4.90
C HIS A 12 -22.58 -12.60 5.87
N LEU A 13 -21.44 -12.08 5.39
CA LEU A 13 -20.34 -11.75 6.27
C LEU A 13 -20.62 -10.41 6.98
N PRO A 14 -20.37 -10.33 8.30
CA PRO A 14 -20.42 -9.07 9.02
C PRO A 14 -19.61 -7.99 8.30
N SER A 15 -20.16 -6.77 8.27
CA SER A 15 -19.55 -5.65 7.56
C SER A 15 -18.07 -5.44 7.93
N ARG A 16 -17.69 -5.71 9.20
CA ARG A 16 -16.31 -5.63 9.70
C ARG A 16 -15.33 -6.65 9.13
N LEU A 17 -15.80 -7.78 8.61
CA LEU A 17 -14.95 -8.79 7.96
C LEU A 17 -14.76 -8.52 6.46
N VAL A 18 -15.57 -7.62 5.90
CA VAL A 18 -15.60 -7.30 4.47
C VAL A 18 -15.03 -5.90 4.22
N HIS A 19 -15.29 -4.96 5.14
CA HIS A 19 -14.78 -3.61 5.09
C HIS A 19 -13.44 -3.55 5.81
N ARG A 20 -12.50 -2.84 5.17
CA ARG A 20 -11.27 -2.44 5.85
C ARG A 20 -11.63 -1.42 6.93
N ASP A 21 -10.97 -1.53 8.08
CA ASP A 21 -11.04 -0.48 9.07
C ASP A 21 -10.61 0.85 8.42
N PRO A 22 -11.30 1.97 8.71
CA PRO A 22 -10.95 3.25 8.14
C PRO A 22 -9.53 3.62 8.57
N LEU A 23 -8.71 4.05 7.61
CA LEU A 23 -7.37 4.54 7.91
C LEU A 23 -7.48 5.72 8.90
N PRO A 24 -6.84 5.65 10.08
CA PRO A 24 -6.83 6.78 11.02
C PRO A 24 -6.28 8.02 10.32
N GLY A 25 -7.00 9.14 10.38
CA GLY A 25 -6.57 10.37 9.70
C GLY A 25 -6.71 10.35 8.18
N ALA A 26 -7.47 9.42 7.59
CA ALA A 26 -7.66 9.30 6.13
C ALA A 26 -7.98 10.63 5.43
N GLN A 27 -8.81 11.47 6.02
CA GLN A 27 -9.17 12.78 5.43
C GLN A 27 -7.98 13.73 5.36
N GLN A 28 -7.05 13.67 6.31
CA GLN A 28 -5.84 14.49 6.32
C GLN A 28 -4.85 13.96 5.28
N THR A 29 -4.69 12.63 5.19
CA THR A 29 -3.78 12.00 4.23
C THR A 29 -4.23 12.15 2.79
N VAL A 30 -5.54 12.07 2.51
CA VAL A 30 -6.09 12.19 1.15
C VAL A 30 -6.03 13.62 0.62
N ASN A 31 -6.19 14.62 1.50
CA ASN A 31 -6.16 16.03 1.12
C ASN A 31 -4.76 16.65 1.15
N THR A 32 -3.75 15.92 1.63
CA THR A 32 -2.37 16.39 1.63
C THR A 32 -1.81 16.26 0.22
N ALA A 33 -1.34 17.38 -0.35
CA ALA A 33 -0.67 17.35 -1.63
C ALA A 33 0.56 16.44 -1.56
N VAL A 34 0.70 15.55 -2.54
CA VAL A 34 1.89 14.69 -2.65
C VAL A 34 3.11 15.60 -2.82
N PRO A 35 4.15 15.48 -1.97
CA PRO A 35 5.30 16.36 -2.09
C PRO A 35 6.04 16.06 -3.40
N PRO A 36 6.49 17.10 -4.14
CA PRO A 36 7.18 16.91 -5.42
C PRO A 36 8.52 16.18 -5.27
N SER A 37 9.11 16.20 -4.07
CA SER A 37 10.29 15.41 -3.74
C SER A 37 10.01 13.90 -3.72
N LEU A 38 8.76 13.47 -3.50
CA LEU A 38 8.42 12.06 -3.45
C LEU A 38 8.57 11.40 -4.82
N SER A 39 8.06 12.03 -5.88
CA SER A 39 8.17 11.46 -7.23
C SER A 39 9.64 11.35 -7.66
N ALA A 40 10.44 12.38 -7.40
CA ALA A 40 11.87 12.38 -7.66
C ALA A 40 12.61 11.28 -6.86
N HIS A 41 12.25 11.11 -5.58
CA HIS A 41 12.81 10.06 -4.74
C HIS A 41 12.42 8.66 -5.26
N CYS A 42 11.15 8.42 -5.57
CA CYS A 42 10.68 7.14 -6.12
C CYS A 42 11.39 6.79 -7.44
N LEU A 43 11.53 7.76 -8.35
CA LEU A 43 12.24 7.53 -9.62
C LEU A 43 13.71 7.22 -9.39
N LYS A 44 14.37 7.89 -8.43
CA LYS A 44 15.75 7.60 -8.05
C LYS A 44 15.89 6.17 -7.54
N MET A 45 14.99 5.72 -6.66
CA MET A 45 15.02 4.36 -6.12
C MET A 45 14.72 3.31 -7.19
N ALA A 46 13.80 3.59 -8.12
CA ALA A 46 13.39 2.64 -9.16
C ALA A 46 14.51 2.26 -10.16
N VAL A 47 15.52 3.12 -10.30
CA VAL A 47 16.69 2.88 -11.19
C VAL A 47 17.96 2.52 -10.42
N MET A 48 17.90 2.53 -9.09
CA MET A 48 19.04 2.22 -8.22
C MET A 48 19.35 0.71 -8.27
N PRO A 49 20.63 0.31 -8.36
CA PRO A 49 21.00 -1.10 -8.30
C PRO A 49 20.64 -1.72 -6.95
N GLU A 50 20.31 -3.01 -6.97
CA GLU A 50 19.80 -3.75 -5.81
C GLU A 50 20.75 -3.71 -4.60
N GLU A 51 22.06 -3.86 -4.82
CA GLU A 51 23.06 -3.76 -3.74
C GLU A 51 23.07 -2.39 -3.03
N GLU A 52 22.76 -1.33 -3.77
CA GLU A 52 22.69 0.04 -3.22
C GLU A 52 21.34 0.29 -2.54
N LEU A 53 20.25 -0.34 -3.03
CA LEU A 53 18.95 -0.32 -2.38
C LEU A 53 19.01 -0.95 -0.97
N TRP A 54 19.66 -2.10 -0.83
CA TRP A 54 19.78 -2.76 0.48
C TRP A 54 20.51 -1.91 1.51
N LYS A 55 21.58 -1.23 1.08
CA LYS A 55 22.29 -0.26 1.93
C LYS A 55 21.46 0.98 2.24
N THR A 56 20.66 1.43 1.27
CA THR A 56 19.84 2.65 1.42
C THR A 56 18.70 2.46 2.41
N PHE A 57 18.11 1.26 2.46
CA PHE A 57 16.96 0.96 3.30
C PHE A 57 17.31 0.23 4.60
N ASP A 58 18.58 -0.14 4.83
CA ASP A 58 19.01 -0.92 5.99
C ASP A 58 18.21 -2.22 6.14
N THR A 59 17.86 -2.81 5.00
CA THR A 59 17.08 -4.05 4.89
C THR A 59 17.90 -5.02 4.07
N HIS A 60 18.75 -5.82 4.72
CA HIS A 60 19.30 -6.98 4.03
C HIS A 60 18.28 -8.13 4.08
N PRO A 61 18.06 -8.90 2.99
CA PRO A 61 17.15 -10.04 2.99
C PRO A 61 17.45 -11.15 4.03
N GLU A 62 18.58 -11.12 4.72
CA GLU A 62 18.96 -12.07 5.78
C GLU A 62 18.89 -11.51 7.21
N ASP A 63 18.46 -10.25 7.38
CA ASP A 63 18.13 -9.67 8.70
C ASP A 63 16.69 -9.96 9.14
#